data_AF-A0A417GS52-F1
#
_entry.id   AF-A0A417GS52-F1
#
_cell.length_a   1.000
_cell.length_b   1.000
_cell.length_c   1.000
_cell.angle_alpha   90.00
_cell.angle_beta   90.00
_cell.angle_gamma   90.00
#
_symmetry.space_group_name_H-M   'P 1'
#
loop_
_entity.id
_entity.type
_entity.pdbx_description
1 polymer ?
#
loop_
_entity_poly.entity_id
_entity_poly.type
_entity_poly.pdbx_seq_one_letter_code
_entity_poly.pdbx_strand_id
1 'polypeptide(L)'
;MKKCVVGAVCAAVLLALVLVPEYRKGKESASPVRSTQTKDSEKSQRAMEALAKSETLETQTDEYGLVEMTASVKIPDYSQYFSQCWEEAARGAKDEADFERRLFSLAEEKLQDGEVQWTTREVSVNLSLKDAAKKTWKDEELEELAAGEAFEQEMWEFALEIMGDVISEYTNWETLAQTGEEEQ
;
A
#
# COMPACT_ATOMS: atom_id res chain seq x y z
N MET A 1 23.02 12.94 11.35
CA MET A 1 23.17 11.47 11.20
C MET A 1 21.88 10.69 11.47
N LYS A 2 21.07 11.00 12.50
CA LYS A 2 19.79 10.28 12.75
C LYS A 2 18.72 10.45 11.65
N LYS A 3 18.60 11.65 11.04
CA LYS A 3 17.61 11.91 9.97
C LYS A 3 17.85 11.09 8.68
N CYS A 4 19.12 10.85 8.32
CA CYS A 4 19.46 10.10 7.09
C CYS A 4 19.14 8.60 7.21
N VAL A 5 19.24 8.01 8.41
CA VAL A 5 18.90 6.60 8.62
C VAL A 5 17.39 6.40 8.53
N VAL A 6 16.61 7.31 9.13
CA VAL A 6 15.14 7.28 9.04
C VAL A 6 14.66 7.45 7.60
N GLY A 7 15.26 8.37 6.82
CA GLY A 7 14.94 8.54 5.40
C GLY A 7 15.21 7.29 4.54
N ALA A 8 16.34 6.59 4.78
CA ALA A 8 16.66 5.36 4.06
C ALA A 8 15.73 4.19 4.44
N VAL A 9 15.38 4.07 5.73
CA VAL A 9 14.46 3.07 6.27
C VAL A 9 13.05 3.26 5.68
N CYS A 10 12.57 4.50 5.63
CA CYS A 10 11.29 4.86 5.04
C CYS A 10 11.25 4.61 3.52
N ALA A 11 12.31 4.99 2.80
CA ALA A 11 12.38 4.81 1.34
C ALA A 11 12.30 3.34 0.94
N ALA A 12 12.91 2.42 1.70
CA ALA A 12 12.85 0.99 1.41
C ALA A 12 11.42 0.43 1.53
N VAL A 13 10.65 0.87 2.53
CA VAL A 13 9.26 0.45 2.73
C VAL A 13 8.34 1.06 1.66
N LEU A 14 8.52 2.34 1.32
CA LEU A 14 7.78 2.98 0.22
C LEU A 14 8.06 2.31 -1.13
N LEU A 15 9.33 2.00 -1.41
CA LEU A 15 9.71 1.26 -2.60
C LEU A 15 9.09 -0.14 -2.63
N ALA A 16 9.00 -0.82 -1.48
CA ALA A 16 8.31 -2.09 -1.40
C ALA A 16 6.82 -1.93 -1.77
N LEU A 17 6.12 -0.95 -1.20
CA LEU A 17 4.71 -0.68 -1.52
C LEU A 17 4.49 -0.31 -3.00
N VAL A 18 5.44 0.40 -3.62
CA VAL A 18 5.32 0.85 -5.02
C VAL A 18 5.66 -0.23 -6.03
N LEU A 19 6.64 -1.10 -5.71
CA LEU A 19 7.14 -2.12 -6.64
C LEU A 19 6.37 -3.44 -6.58
N VAL A 20 5.52 -3.64 -5.55
CA VAL A 20 4.72 -4.87 -5.36
C VAL A 20 3.62 -5.06 -6.42
N PRO A 21 2.85 -4.04 -6.87
CA PRO A 21 1.78 -4.23 -7.85
C PRO A 21 2.28 -4.72 -9.21
N GLU A 22 3.41 -4.19 -9.69
CA GLU A 22 4.00 -4.54 -11.00
C GLU A 22 4.59 -5.97 -11.01
N TYR A 23 5.09 -6.47 -9.87
CA TYR A 23 5.66 -7.83 -9.79
C TYR A 23 4.62 -8.95 -9.66
N ARG A 24 3.39 -8.66 -9.20
CA ARG A 24 2.29 -9.65 -9.18
C ARG A 24 1.71 -9.95 -10.57
N LYS A 25 1.94 -9.09 -11.57
CA LYS A 25 1.45 -9.27 -12.96
C LYS A 25 2.27 -10.25 -13.81
N GLY A 26 3.37 -10.78 -13.30
CA GLY A 26 4.06 -11.88 -13.99
C GLY A 26 5.41 -12.22 -13.41
N LYS A 27 5.48 -13.30 -12.62
CA LYS A 27 6.51 -14.34 -12.71
C LYS A 27 6.34 -15.40 -11.63
N GLU A 28 6.22 -16.65 -12.08
CA GLU A 28 6.84 -17.79 -11.41
C GLU A 28 8.32 -17.46 -11.11
N SER A 29 8.70 -17.58 -9.84
CA SER A 29 10.08 -17.68 -9.33
C SER A 29 11.06 -16.52 -9.64
N ALA A 30 11.47 -15.81 -8.59
CA ALA A 30 12.87 -15.76 -8.10
C ALA A 30 13.17 -14.47 -7.33
N SER A 31 13.80 -14.67 -6.16
CA SER A 31 14.28 -13.72 -5.17
C SER A 31 13.24 -13.17 -4.18
N PRO A 32 13.47 -13.31 -2.86
CA PRO A 32 12.61 -12.72 -1.88
C PRO A 32 12.88 -11.21 -1.95
N VAL A 33 11.95 -10.45 -2.52
CA VAL A 33 11.77 -9.08 -2.04
C VAL A 33 11.55 -9.28 -0.56
N ARG A 34 12.54 -8.88 0.24
CA ARG A 34 12.58 -9.13 1.67
C ARG A 34 11.40 -8.36 2.23
N SER A 35 10.25 -9.02 2.34
CA SER A 35 9.05 -8.43 2.87
C SER A 35 9.43 -7.93 4.26
N THR A 36 9.46 -6.61 4.43
CA THR A 36 9.65 -5.97 5.73
C THR A 36 8.47 -6.30 6.64
N GLN A 37 7.43 -6.94 6.09
CA GLN A 37 6.25 -7.38 6.76
C GLN A 37 6.54 -8.38 7.87
N THR A 38 6.10 -7.97 9.05
CA THR A 38 6.11 -8.75 10.26
C THR A 38 4.75 -9.41 10.44
N LYS A 39 4.66 -10.44 11.27
CA LYS A 39 3.37 -11.04 11.65
C LYS A 39 2.41 -10.03 12.29
N ASP A 40 2.97 -9.04 12.97
CA ASP A 40 2.20 -7.99 13.63
C ASP A 40 1.64 -6.99 12.60
N SER A 41 2.45 -6.53 11.62
CA SER A 41 1.93 -5.69 10.53
C SER A 41 0.93 -6.44 9.66
N GLU A 42 1.16 -7.72 9.38
CA GLU A 42 0.21 -8.58 8.65
C GLU A 42 -1.12 -8.73 9.41
N LYS A 43 -1.08 -8.80 10.75
CA LYS A 43 -2.30 -8.85 11.56
C LYS A 43 -3.07 -7.53 11.49
N SER A 44 -2.38 -6.40 11.63
CA SER A 44 -3.01 -5.08 11.50
C SER A 44 -3.57 -4.85 10.11
N GLN A 45 -2.86 -5.26 9.05
CA GLN A 45 -3.35 -5.23 7.67
C GLN A 45 -4.66 -6.01 7.54
N ARG A 46 -4.71 -7.27 8.02
CA ARG A 46 -5.95 -8.06 7.99
C ARG A 46 -7.10 -7.40 8.75
N ALA A 47 -6.81 -6.78 9.90
CA ALA A 47 -7.81 -6.08 10.69
C ALA A 47 -8.37 -4.87 9.93
N MET A 48 -7.52 -4.15 9.19
CA MET A 48 -7.91 -3.06 8.31
C MET A 48 -8.72 -3.58 7.11
N GLU A 49 -8.21 -4.55 6.35
CA GLU A 49 -8.92 -5.15 5.21
C GLU A 49 -10.33 -5.64 5.59
N ALA A 50 -10.51 -6.19 6.80
CA ALA A 50 -11.81 -6.62 7.31
C ALA A 50 -12.85 -5.49 7.51
N LEU A 51 -12.43 -4.22 7.47
CA LEU A 51 -13.32 -3.06 7.50
C LEU A 51 -13.94 -2.74 6.12
N ALA A 52 -13.40 -3.33 5.06
CA ALA A 52 -13.88 -3.12 3.70
C ALA A 52 -15.34 -3.54 3.52
N LYS A 53 -16.07 -2.80 2.68
CA LYS A 53 -17.45 -3.06 2.33
C LYS A 53 -17.60 -3.03 0.83
N SER A 54 -17.80 -4.19 0.22
CA SER A 54 -18.11 -4.29 -1.21
C SER A 54 -19.50 -3.70 -1.47
N GLU A 55 -19.59 -2.67 -2.32
CA GLU A 55 -20.84 -2.03 -2.73
C GLU A 55 -21.35 -2.66 -4.04
N THR A 56 -20.45 -2.94 -4.97
CA THR A 56 -20.72 -3.71 -6.19
C THR A 56 -19.63 -4.74 -6.41
N LEU A 57 -20.01 -5.91 -6.92
CA LEU A 57 -19.07 -6.96 -7.30
C LEU A 57 -19.66 -7.72 -8.48
N GLU A 58 -18.93 -7.72 -9.59
CA GLU A 58 -19.35 -8.36 -10.83
C GLU A 58 -18.19 -9.17 -11.41
N THR A 59 -18.53 -10.30 -12.04
CA THR A 59 -17.57 -11.10 -12.79
C THR A 59 -18.01 -11.20 -14.24
N GLN A 60 -17.05 -11.03 -15.14
CA GLN A 60 -17.27 -11.08 -16.58
C GLN A 60 -16.23 -11.99 -17.23
N THR A 61 -16.66 -12.70 -18.27
CA THR A 61 -15.78 -13.51 -19.10
C THR A 61 -15.56 -12.81 -20.43
N ASP A 62 -14.31 -12.59 -20.81
CA ASP A 62 -13.97 -11.94 -22.07
C ASP A 62 -14.11 -12.89 -23.28
N GLU A 63 -13.83 -12.38 -24.48
CA GLU A 63 -13.89 -13.14 -25.74
C GLU A 63 -12.89 -14.31 -25.82
N TYR A 64 -11.85 -14.30 -24.96
CA TYR A 64 -10.82 -15.33 -24.87
C TYR A 64 -11.10 -16.34 -23.75
N GLY A 65 -12.21 -16.19 -23.02
CA GLY A 65 -12.56 -17.06 -21.90
C GLY A 65 -11.84 -16.72 -20.59
N LEU A 66 -11.17 -15.56 -20.51
CA LEU A 66 -10.57 -15.07 -19.28
C LEU A 66 -11.63 -14.44 -18.40
N VAL A 67 -11.57 -14.74 -17.10
CA VAL A 67 -12.51 -14.23 -16.11
C VAL A 67 -11.88 -13.03 -15.42
N GLU A 68 -12.59 -11.92 -15.44
CA GLU A 68 -12.26 -10.68 -14.75
C GLU A 68 -13.34 -10.38 -13.70
N MET A 69 -12.89 -9.89 -12.54
CA MET A 69 -13.75 -9.34 -11.50
C MET A 69 -13.60 -7.82 -11.51
N THR A 70 -14.71 -7.10 -11.45
CA THR A 70 -14.75 -5.66 -11.17
C THR A 70 -15.56 -5.43 -9.90
N ALA A 71 -15.05 -4.59 -9.00
CA ALA A 71 -15.75 -4.29 -7.76
C ALA A 71 -15.57 -2.83 -7.35
N SER A 72 -16.61 -2.26 -6.76
CA SER A 72 -16.57 -0.99 -6.03
C SER A 72 -16.54 -1.31 -4.54
N VAL A 73 -15.45 -0.94 -3.87
CA VAL A 73 -15.18 -1.30 -2.48
C VAL A 73 -15.01 -0.04 -1.66
N LYS A 74 -15.86 0.11 -0.64
CA LYS A 74 -15.74 1.19 0.33
C LYS A 74 -14.79 0.78 1.44
N ILE A 75 -13.74 1.56 1.62
CA ILE A 75 -12.70 1.33 2.63
C ILE A 75 -12.43 2.63 3.40
N PRO A 76 -11.88 2.55 4.61
CA PRO A 76 -11.29 3.72 5.24
C PRO A 76 -10.25 4.39 4.33
N ASP A 77 -10.13 5.71 4.42
CA ASP A 77 -9.08 6.48 3.72
C ASP A 77 -7.72 6.21 4.35
N TYR A 78 -7.16 5.03 4.07
CA TYR A 78 -5.91 4.58 4.68
C TYR A 78 -4.76 5.53 4.34
N SER A 79 -4.70 6.06 3.12
CA SER A 79 -3.70 7.06 2.74
C SER A 79 -3.65 8.21 3.75
N GLN A 80 -4.80 8.75 4.14
CA GLN A 80 -4.87 9.78 5.17
C GLN A 80 -4.36 9.29 6.55
N TYR A 81 -4.79 8.11 7.01
CA TYR A 81 -4.37 7.59 8.33
C TYR A 81 -2.87 7.30 8.37
N PHE A 82 -2.32 6.66 7.34
CA PHE A 82 -0.91 6.35 7.23
C PHE A 82 -0.07 7.63 7.15
N SER A 83 -0.48 8.65 6.38
CA SER A 83 0.18 9.95 6.32
C SER A 83 0.25 10.63 7.68
N GLN A 84 -0.82 10.58 8.47
CA GLN A 84 -0.83 11.20 9.80
C GLN A 84 0.02 10.44 10.83
N CYS A 85 0.24 9.14 10.65
CA CYS A 85 1.03 8.29 11.54
C CYS A 85 2.50 8.17 11.12
N TRP A 86 2.84 8.59 9.90
CA TRP A 86 4.15 8.46 9.27
C TRP A 86 5.30 8.96 10.14
N GLU A 87 5.27 10.24 10.55
CA GLU A 87 6.35 10.85 11.31
C GLU A 87 6.53 10.22 12.70
N GLU A 88 5.45 9.75 13.31
CA GLU A 88 5.49 9.07 14.60
C GLU A 88 6.13 7.69 14.48
N ALA A 89 5.71 6.90 13.49
CA ALA A 89 6.32 5.62 13.18
C ALA A 89 7.82 5.79 12.88
N ALA A 90 8.16 6.77 12.05
CA ALA A 90 9.54 7.06 11.62
C ALA A 90 10.45 7.47 12.80
N ARG A 91 9.95 8.28 13.75
CA ARG A 91 10.71 8.68 14.94
C ARG A 91 10.96 7.53 15.91
N GLY A 92 10.03 6.58 15.99
CA GLY A 92 10.10 5.44 16.89
C GLY A 92 10.83 4.22 16.33
N ALA A 93 11.00 4.16 15.00
CA ALA A 93 11.52 3.00 14.30
C ALA A 93 13.03 2.80 14.46
N LYS A 94 13.43 1.53 14.59
CA LYS A 94 14.85 1.12 14.63
C LYS A 94 15.38 0.61 13.29
N ASP A 95 14.50 0.02 12.49
CA ASP A 95 14.76 -0.59 11.19
C ASP A 95 13.46 -0.60 10.37
N GLU A 96 13.51 -1.13 9.15
CA GLU A 96 12.40 -1.13 8.19
C GLU A 96 11.20 -1.97 8.69
N ALA A 97 11.46 -3.09 9.34
CA ALA A 97 10.40 -3.96 9.86
C ALA A 97 9.70 -3.35 11.08
N ASP A 98 10.47 -2.69 11.97
CA ASP A 98 9.93 -1.96 13.11
C ASP A 98 9.14 -0.72 12.65
N PHE A 99 9.59 -0.05 11.60
CA PHE A 99 8.88 1.05 10.98
C PHE A 99 7.52 0.62 10.45
N GLU A 100 7.48 -0.40 9.60
CA GLU A 100 6.24 -0.90 9.01
C GLU A 100 5.27 -1.37 10.11
N ARG A 101 5.74 -2.18 11.07
CA ARG A 101 4.92 -2.63 12.20
C ARG A 101 4.30 -1.47 12.96
N ARG A 102 5.08 -0.44 13.27
CA ARG A 102 4.58 0.75 13.99
C ARG A 102 3.58 1.52 13.16
N LEU A 103 3.85 1.70 11.88
CA LEU A 103 3.00 2.46 10.98
C LEU A 103 1.60 1.82 10.88
N PHE A 104 1.55 0.51 10.64
CA PHE A 104 0.28 -0.24 10.58
C PHE A 104 -0.45 -0.24 11.93
N SER A 105 0.26 -0.46 13.04
CA SER A 105 -0.35 -0.44 14.38
C SER A 105 -0.95 0.93 14.71
N LEU A 106 -0.22 2.01 14.45
CA LEU A 106 -0.68 3.38 14.74
C LEU A 106 -1.88 3.75 13.86
N ALA A 107 -1.87 3.36 12.58
CA ALA A 107 -2.98 3.62 11.68
C ALA A 107 -4.23 2.80 12.08
N GLU A 108 -4.06 1.55 12.52
CA GLU A 108 -5.15 0.71 13.04
C GLU A 108 -5.77 1.31 14.31
N GLU A 109 -4.94 1.73 15.27
CA GLU A 109 -5.40 2.39 16.51
C GLU A 109 -6.17 3.68 16.19
N LYS A 110 -5.67 4.48 15.25
CA LYS A 110 -6.30 5.75 14.88
C LYS A 110 -7.67 5.58 14.21
N LEU A 111 -7.87 4.47 13.49
CA LEU A 111 -9.18 4.11 12.95
C LEU A 111 -10.20 3.76 14.04
N GLN A 112 -9.75 3.29 15.21
CA GLN A 112 -10.62 2.91 16.33
C GLN A 112 -11.00 4.12 17.22
N ASP A 113 -10.17 5.16 17.24
CA ASP A 113 -10.29 6.30 18.16
C ASP A 113 -11.17 7.46 17.66
N GLY A 114 -11.76 7.36 16.45
CA GLY A 114 -12.48 8.49 15.85
C GLY A 114 -13.55 8.12 14.82
N GLU A 115 -14.14 9.16 14.20
CA GLU A 115 -15.01 8.99 13.05
C GLU A 115 -14.18 8.53 11.85
N VAL A 116 -14.58 7.39 11.26
CA VAL A 116 -13.88 6.81 10.12
C VAL A 116 -14.20 7.61 8.86
N GLN A 117 -13.17 8.19 8.25
CA GLN A 117 -13.27 8.75 6.90
C GLN A 117 -13.26 7.60 5.89
N TRP A 118 -14.26 7.56 5.02
CA TRP A 118 -14.42 6.49 4.03
C TRP A 118 -14.18 7.03 2.62
N THR A 119 -13.55 6.20 1.80
CA THR A 119 -13.38 6.39 0.36
C THR A 119 -13.85 5.13 -0.38
N THR A 120 -14.05 5.25 -1.69
CA THR A 120 -14.50 4.16 -2.55
C THR A 120 -13.42 3.88 -3.60
N ARG A 121 -13.05 2.61 -3.75
CA ARG A 121 -12.09 2.13 -4.74
C ARG A 121 -12.75 1.22 -5.75
N GLU A 122 -12.51 1.55 -7.02
CA GLU A 122 -12.86 0.70 -8.15
C GLU A 122 -11.68 -0.22 -8.45
N VAL A 123 -11.85 -1.52 -8.24
CA VAL A 123 -10.82 -2.53 -8.47
C VAL A 123 -11.20 -3.42 -9.63
N SER A 124 -10.20 -3.81 -10.43
CA SER A 124 -10.33 -4.81 -11.48
C SER A 124 -9.24 -5.86 -11.33
N VAL A 125 -9.66 -7.13 -11.29
CA VAL A 125 -8.79 -8.28 -11.03
C VAL A 125 -9.03 -9.34 -12.09
N ASN A 126 -7.97 -9.68 -12.83
CA ASN A 126 -8.02 -10.84 -13.71
C ASN A 126 -7.92 -12.14 -12.88
N LEU A 127 -9.06 -12.77 -12.62
CA LEU A 127 -9.15 -13.99 -11.82
C LEU A 127 -8.43 -15.17 -12.49
N SER A 128 -8.45 -15.24 -13.83
CA SER A 128 -7.74 -16.27 -14.59
C SER A 128 -6.21 -16.17 -14.47
N LEU A 129 -5.68 -14.97 -14.24
CA LEU A 129 -4.25 -14.78 -13.94
C LEU A 129 -3.93 -15.01 -12.45
N LYS A 130 -4.88 -14.72 -11.54
CA LYS A 130 -4.70 -14.98 -10.10
C LYS A 130 -4.61 -16.46 -9.78
N ASP A 131 -5.48 -17.27 -10.38
CA ASP A 131 -5.41 -18.73 -10.26
C ASP A 131 -5.94 -19.40 -11.54
N ALA A 132 -5.02 -19.69 -12.46
CA ALA A 132 -5.35 -20.30 -13.75
C ALA A 132 -5.98 -21.71 -13.63
N ALA A 133 -5.76 -22.41 -12.50
CA ALA A 133 -6.32 -23.74 -12.28
C ALA A 133 -7.75 -23.67 -11.69
N LYS A 134 -8.13 -22.54 -11.09
CA LYS A 134 -9.42 -22.35 -10.45
C LYS A 134 -10.49 -21.95 -11.46
N LYS A 135 -11.51 -22.80 -11.57
CA LYS A 135 -12.62 -22.66 -12.52
C LYS A 135 -13.84 -21.92 -11.97
N THR A 136 -13.94 -21.84 -10.64
CA THR A 136 -15.10 -21.27 -9.94
C THR A 136 -14.62 -20.55 -8.70
N TRP A 137 -15.18 -19.38 -8.44
CA TRP A 137 -14.91 -18.55 -7.29
C TRP A 137 -16.16 -18.47 -6.42
N LYS A 138 -15.99 -18.51 -5.11
CA LYS A 138 -17.08 -18.22 -4.18
C LYS A 138 -17.17 -16.73 -3.94
N ASP A 139 -18.37 -16.25 -3.64
CA ASP A 139 -18.62 -14.83 -3.37
C ASP A 139 -17.72 -14.31 -2.24
N GLU A 140 -17.53 -15.09 -1.17
CA GLU A 140 -16.66 -14.68 -0.05
C GLU A 140 -15.19 -14.54 -0.47
N GLU A 141 -14.72 -15.37 -1.41
CA GLU A 141 -13.35 -15.29 -1.93
C GLU A 141 -13.16 -14.08 -2.85
N LEU A 142 -14.21 -13.70 -3.59
CA LEU A 142 -14.21 -12.51 -4.43
C LEU A 142 -14.25 -11.24 -3.58
N GLU A 143 -15.03 -11.23 -2.50
CA GLU A 143 -15.06 -10.12 -1.53
C GLU A 143 -13.71 -9.93 -0.84
N GLU A 144 -13.07 -11.01 -0.39
CA GLU A 144 -11.73 -10.96 0.22
C GLU A 144 -10.69 -10.43 -0.79
N LEU A 145 -10.75 -10.89 -2.04
CA LEU A 145 -9.88 -10.37 -3.10
C LEU A 145 -10.12 -8.89 -3.38
N ALA A 146 -11.38 -8.46 -3.47
CA ALA A 146 -11.73 -7.07 -3.74
C ALA A 146 -11.25 -6.15 -2.59
N ALA A 147 -11.45 -6.57 -1.34
CA ALA A 147 -10.97 -5.86 -0.16
C ALA A 147 -9.44 -5.72 -0.15
N GLY A 148 -8.73 -6.83 -0.40
CA GLY A 148 -7.27 -6.82 -0.46
C GLY A 148 -6.73 -5.94 -1.58
N GLU A 149 -7.29 -6.01 -2.80
CA GLU A 149 -6.82 -5.19 -3.92
C GLU A 149 -7.16 -3.70 -3.72
N ALA A 150 -8.29 -3.38 -3.09
CA ALA A 150 -8.64 -2.00 -2.72
C ALA A 150 -7.68 -1.43 -1.68
N PHE A 151 -7.30 -2.24 -0.68
CA PHE A 151 -6.28 -1.88 0.31
C PHE A 151 -4.91 -1.66 -0.33
N GLU A 152 -4.46 -2.58 -1.19
CA GLU A 152 -3.17 -2.46 -1.88
C GLU A 152 -3.11 -1.23 -2.78
N GLN A 153 -4.21 -0.88 -3.47
CA GLN A 153 -4.28 0.34 -4.26
C GLN A 153 -4.14 1.61 -3.40
N GLU A 154 -4.79 1.67 -2.24
CA GLU A 154 -4.57 2.78 -1.28
C GLU A 154 -3.12 2.86 -0.83
N MET A 155 -2.52 1.74 -0.45
CA MET A 155 -1.12 1.73 0.01
C MET A 155 -0.16 2.17 -1.08
N TRP A 156 -0.47 1.84 -2.32
CA TRP A 156 0.30 2.30 -3.47
C TRP A 156 0.16 3.81 -3.68
N GLU A 157 -1.05 4.36 -3.62
CA GLU A 157 -1.29 5.80 -3.77
C GLU A 157 -0.63 6.60 -2.64
N PHE A 158 -0.79 6.14 -1.39
CA PHE A 158 -0.06 6.66 -0.24
C PHE A 158 1.45 6.68 -0.49
N ALA A 159 2.01 5.56 -0.95
CA ALA A 159 3.45 5.48 -1.16
C ALA A 159 3.93 6.41 -2.28
N LEU A 160 3.14 6.60 -3.34
CA LEU A 160 3.40 7.58 -4.38
C LEU A 160 3.35 9.03 -3.88
N GLU A 161 2.35 9.37 -3.06
CA GLU A 161 2.21 10.70 -2.46
C GLU A 161 3.45 11.06 -1.63
N ILE A 162 3.83 10.18 -0.71
CA ILE A 162 5.00 10.40 0.16
C ILE A 162 6.30 10.43 -0.66
N MET A 163 6.46 9.57 -1.67
CA MET A 163 7.64 9.66 -2.54
C MET A 163 7.69 10.98 -3.32
N GLY A 164 6.55 11.50 -3.77
CA GLY A 164 6.45 12.81 -4.42
C GLY A 164 6.93 13.94 -3.51
N ASP A 165 6.52 13.91 -2.24
CA ASP A 165 6.95 14.87 -1.23
C ASP A 165 8.44 14.77 -0.93
N VAL A 166 8.95 13.54 -0.73
CA VAL A 166 10.38 13.29 -0.49
C VAL A 166 11.22 13.75 -1.67
N ILE A 167 10.85 13.43 -2.91
CA ILE A 167 11.59 13.87 -4.11
C ILE A 167 11.55 15.40 -4.22
N SER A 168 10.41 16.02 -3.94
CA SER A 168 10.26 17.48 -3.98
C SER A 168 11.14 18.19 -2.95
N GLU A 169 11.24 17.67 -1.73
CA GLU A 169 12.14 18.20 -0.70
C GLU A 169 13.62 18.05 -1.08
N TYR A 170 14.01 16.92 -1.69
CA TYR A 170 15.37 16.69 -2.15
C TYR A 170 15.74 17.55 -3.38
N THR A 171 14.84 17.72 -4.35
CA THR A 171 15.10 18.58 -5.51
C THR A 171 15.19 20.05 -5.12
N ASN A 172 14.44 20.50 -4.10
CA ASN A 172 14.57 21.86 -3.57
C ASN A 172 15.94 22.10 -2.90
N TRP A 173 16.51 21.10 -2.23
CA TRP A 173 17.84 21.19 -1.61
C TRP A 173 18.96 21.28 -2.66
N GLU A 174 18.90 20.50 -3.75
CA GLU A 174 19.91 20.55 -4.82
C GLU A 174 19.85 21.89 -5.57
N THR A 175 18.64 22.44 -5.75
CA THR A 175 18.45 23.76 -6.36
C THR A 175 19.01 24.87 -5.46
N LEU A 176 18.78 24.78 -4.14
CA LEU A 176 19.34 25.72 -3.15
C LEU A 176 20.87 25.60 -3.02
N ALA A 177 21.42 24.39 -3.11
CA ALA A 177 22.85 24.14 -3.06
C ALA A 177 23.57 24.66 -4.32
N GLN A 178 22.95 24.58 -5.49
CA GLN A 178 23.50 25.15 -6.73
C GLN A 178 23.41 26.69 -6.78
N THR A 179 22.39 27.30 -6.18
CA THR A 179 22.33 28.77 -6.06
C THR A 179 23.28 29.36 -5.02
N GLY A 180 23.95 28.54 -4.20
CA GLY A 180 24.91 28.98 -3.20
C GLY A 180 26.37 29.09 -3.67
N GLU A 181 26.68 28.63 -4.89
CA GLU A 181 28.06 28.65 -5.44
C GLU A 181 28.35 29.85 -6.37
N GLU A 182 27.39 30.76 -6.63
CA GLU A 182 27.62 31.96 -7.47
C GLU A 182 27.88 33.27 -6.70
N GLU A 183 28.01 33.24 -5.37
CA GLU A 183 28.47 34.42 -4.60
C GLU A 183 29.73 34.13 -3.77
N GLN A 184 30.90 34.08 -4.42
CA GLN A 184 32.18 34.51 -3.85
C GLN A 184 33.09 35.17 -4.89
#